data_AF-A0A3C1KTP7-F1
#
_entry.id   AF-A0A3C1KTP7-F1
#
_cell.length_a   1.000
_cell.length_b   1.000
_cell.length_c   1.000
_cell.angle_alpha   90.00
_cell.angle_beta   90.00
_cell.angle_gamma   90.00
#
_symmetry.space_group_name_H-M   'P 1'
#
loop_
_entity.id
_entity.type
_entity.pdbx_description
1 polymer ?
#
loop_
_entity_poly.entity_id
_entity_poly.type
_entity_poly.pdbx_seq_one_letter_code
_entity_poly.pdbx_strand_id
1 'polypeptide(L)'
;MELVVFDLDGTLLNSESGISAYTRDTLAMLTERHIAYTVATGRTLHASRTIIDGHGFALPQIYKNGAMIWCPTATDYSHTSFLTQHEIQHVLEAVMAQDVTPFIFTLAPGNYHAIY
;
A
#
# COMPACT_ATOMS: atom_id res chain seq x y z
N MET A 1 3.02 -3.70 -23.76
CA MET A 1 2.90 -2.70 -22.69
C MET A 1 3.51 -3.32 -21.46
N GLU A 2 4.63 -2.79 -20.97
CA GLU A 2 5.31 -3.30 -19.77
C GLU A 2 5.01 -2.34 -18.61
N LEU A 3 4.59 -2.89 -17.46
CA LEU A 3 4.31 -2.15 -16.23
C LEU A 3 5.40 -2.50 -15.22
N VAL A 4 6.06 -1.48 -14.67
CA VAL A 4 7.02 -1.66 -13.57
C VAL A 4 6.29 -1.51 -12.24
N VAL A 5 6.42 -2.51 -11.36
CA VAL A 5 5.81 -2.47 -10.03
C VAL A 5 6.93 -2.46 -8.99
N PHE A 6 6.98 -1.41 -8.17
CA PHE A 6 7.99 -1.25 -7.15
C PHE A 6 7.46 -1.68 -5.79
N ASP A 7 8.20 -2.54 -5.09
CA ASP A 7 8.10 -2.58 -3.63
C ASP A 7 8.71 -1.29 -3.04
N LEU A 8 8.31 -0.94 -1.82
CA LEU A 8 8.80 0.24 -1.11
C LEU A 8 10.05 -0.08 -0.29
N ASP A 9 9.90 -0.79 0.82
CA ASP A 9 10.94 -0.95 1.82
C ASP A 9 12.09 -1.83 1.31
N GLY A 10 13.31 -1.30 1.35
CA GLY A 10 14.49 -2.02 0.85
C GLY A 10 14.53 -2.18 -0.68
N THR A 11 13.60 -1.53 -1.40
CA THR A 11 13.54 -1.52 -2.87
C THR A 11 13.54 -0.10 -3.41
N LEU A 12 12.39 0.58 -3.40
CA LEU A 12 12.30 1.98 -3.84
C LEU A 12 12.90 2.94 -2.81
N LEU A 13 12.71 2.62 -1.53
CA LEU A 13 13.16 3.41 -0.39
C LEU A 13 14.54 2.96 0.08
N ASN A 14 15.38 3.93 0.44
CA ASN A 14 16.68 3.66 1.05
C ASN A 14 16.53 3.22 2.53
N SER A 15 17.66 2.97 3.20
CA SER A 15 17.69 2.57 4.61
C SER A 15 17.10 3.61 5.58
N GLU A 16 16.90 4.84 5.14
CA GLU A 16 16.29 5.94 5.91
C GLU A 16 14.79 6.11 5.57
N SER A 17 14.18 5.15 4.86
CA SER A 17 12.79 5.21 4.36
C SER A 17 12.51 6.40 3.42
N GLY A 18 13.54 6.91 2.73
CA GLY A 18 13.43 8.02 1.80
C GLY A 18 13.67 7.61 0.34
N ILE A 19 13.11 8.40 -0.59
CA ILE A 19 13.44 8.30 -2.01
C ILE A 19 14.73 9.10 -2.28
N SER A 20 15.76 8.41 -2.75
CA SER A 20 17.04 9.05 -3.08
C SER A 20 16.92 9.99 -4.29
N ALA A 21 17.87 10.92 -4.44
CA ALA A 21 17.93 11.78 -5.62
C ALA A 21 18.00 10.97 -6.92
N TYR A 22 18.84 9.93 -6.95
CA TYR A 22 18.97 9.03 -8.09
C TYR A 22 17.65 8.31 -8.41
N THR A 23 16.94 7.80 -7.40
CA THR A 23 15.65 7.12 -7.57
C THR A 23 14.62 8.10 -8.13
N ARG A 24 14.51 9.31 -7.57
CA ARG A 24 13.60 10.35 -8.05
C ARG A 24 13.87 10.69 -9.51
N ASP A 25 15.12 10.93 -9.88
CA ASP A 25 15.49 11.30 -11.24
C ASP A 25 15.19 10.14 -12.22
N THR A 26 15.36 8.90 -11.77
CA THR A 26 14.97 7.69 -12.53
C THR A 26 13.46 7.61 -12.72
N LEU A 27 12.64 7.87 -11.69
CA LEU A 27 11.17 7.87 -11.80
C LEU A 27 10.70 8.96 -12.79
N ALA A 28 11.32 10.14 -12.75
CA ALA A 28 11.04 11.20 -13.72
C ALA A 28 11.35 10.75 -15.16
N MET A 29 12.50 10.08 -15.36
CA MET A 29 12.88 9.49 -16.65
C MET A 29 11.91 8.42 -17.16
N LEU A 30 11.29 7.63 -16.27
CA LEU A 30 10.24 6.67 -16.63
C LEU A 30 8.99 7.40 -17.14
N THR A 31 8.58 8.46 -16.43
CA THR A 31 7.44 9.31 -16.84
C THR A 31 7.68 9.95 -18.20
N GLU A 32 8.85 10.55 -18.43
CA GLU A 32 9.23 11.17 -19.71
C GLU A 32 9.22 10.18 -20.88
N ARG A 33 9.56 8.92 -20.62
CA ARG A 33 9.58 7.84 -21.62
C ARG A 33 8.23 7.13 -21.77
N HIS A 34 7.19 7.61 -21.08
CA HIS A 34 5.86 6.99 -21.08
C HIS A 34 5.87 5.52 -20.62
N ILE A 35 6.78 5.16 -19.72
CA ILE A 35 6.82 3.84 -19.11
C ILE A 35 5.85 3.84 -17.93
N ALA A 36 4.91 2.88 -17.93
CA ALA A 36 3.94 2.74 -16.85
C ALA A 36 4.63 2.19 -15.60
N TYR A 37 4.38 2.82 -14.45
CA TYR A 37 4.85 2.30 -13.17
C TYR A 37 3.89 2.54 -12.01
N THR A 38 3.93 1.68 -11.02
CA THR A 38 3.16 1.77 -9.77
C THR A 38 3.90 1.15 -8.59
N VAL A 39 3.28 1.13 -7.41
CA VAL A 39 3.81 0.50 -6.18
C VAL A 39 2.98 -0.70 -5.73
N ALA A 40 3.65 -1.65 -5.08
CA ALA A 40 3.02 -2.73 -4.33
C ALA A 40 3.74 -2.94 -3.01
N THR A 41 3.06 -2.74 -1.88
CA THR A 41 3.69 -2.72 -0.55
C THR A 41 2.83 -3.38 0.52
N GLY A 42 3.49 -3.86 1.57
CA GLY A 42 2.85 -4.24 2.83
C GLY A 42 2.34 -3.08 3.67
N ARG A 43 2.81 -1.85 3.40
CA ARG A 43 2.39 -0.65 4.12
C ARG A 43 0.92 -0.32 3.92
N THR A 44 0.39 0.50 4.82
CA THR A 44 -0.91 1.15 4.65
C THR A 44 -0.80 2.31 3.65
N LEU A 45 -1.93 2.71 3.06
CA LEU A 45 -2.01 3.91 2.21
C LEU A 45 -1.45 5.15 2.95
N HIS A 46 -1.88 5.36 4.19
CA HIS A 46 -1.48 6.51 5.00
C HIS A 46 0.04 6.57 5.24
N ALA A 47 0.67 5.43 5.52
CA ALA A 47 2.11 5.35 5.77
C ALA A 47 2.96 5.48 4.50
N SER A 48 2.35 5.34 3.32
CA SER A 48 3.06 5.37 2.02
C SER A 48 2.84 6.68 1.28
N ARG A 49 1.64 7.26 1.40
CA ARG A 49 1.18 8.40 0.59
C ARG A 49 2.15 9.58 0.65
N THR A 50 2.60 9.97 1.84
CA THR A 50 3.50 11.11 2.01
C THR A 50 4.88 10.89 1.38
N ILE A 51 5.33 9.63 1.28
CA ILE A 51 6.66 9.29 0.77
C ILE A 51 6.67 9.27 -0.75
N ILE A 52 5.60 8.76 -1.36
CA ILE A 52 5.51 8.62 -2.83
C ILE A 52 4.84 9.81 -3.50
N ASP A 53 4.30 10.76 -2.73
CA ASP A 53 3.68 11.97 -3.26
C ASP A 53 4.69 12.79 -4.08
N GLY A 54 4.23 13.38 -5.17
CA GLY A 54 5.10 14.13 -6.09
C GLY A 54 6.03 13.29 -6.97
N HIS A 55 6.02 11.95 -6.86
CA HIS A 55 6.89 11.05 -7.63
C HIS A 55 6.17 10.34 -8.80
N GLY A 56 5.04 10.87 -9.27
CA GLY A 56 4.40 10.44 -10.52
C GLY A 56 3.61 9.12 -10.46
N PHE A 57 3.38 8.56 -9.26
CA PHE A 57 2.60 7.34 -9.05
C PHE A 57 1.08 7.55 -9.23
N ALA A 58 0.65 7.76 -10.48
CA ALA A 58 -0.76 8.02 -10.82
C ALA A 58 -1.60 6.75 -11.08
N LEU A 59 -0.95 5.60 -11.29
CA LEU A 59 -1.61 4.31 -11.56
C LEU A 59 -2.11 3.66 -10.25
N PRO A 60 -2.99 2.63 -10.33
CA PRO A 60 -3.48 1.92 -9.14
C PRO A 60 -2.35 1.36 -8.29
N GLN A 61 -2.39 1.64 -6.99
CA GLN A 61 -1.35 1.36 -6.00
C GLN A 61 -1.81 0.22 -5.09
N ILE A 62 -0.94 -0.77 -4.86
CA ILE A 62 -1.26 -1.98 -4.12
C ILE A 62 -0.75 -1.85 -2.67
N TYR A 63 -1.64 -2.06 -1.70
CA TYR A 63 -1.39 -1.85 -0.27
C TYR A 63 -1.77 -3.06 0.58
N LYS A 64 -1.26 -3.09 1.82
CA LYS A 64 -1.50 -4.18 2.80
C LYS A 64 -1.28 -5.56 2.18
N ASN A 65 -0.13 -5.75 1.53
CA ASN A 65 0.25 -7.02 0.89
C ASN A 65 -0.76 -7.48 -0.19
N GLY A 66 -1.44 -6.56 -0.86
CA GLY A 66 -2.40 -6.89 -1.92
C GLY A 66 -3.85 -6.96 -1.48
N ALA A 67 -4.14 -6.85 -0.18
CA ALA A 67 -5.52 -6.84 0.30
C ALA A 67 -6.33 -5.64 -0.21
N MET A 68 -5.66 -4.57 -0.65
CA MET A 68 -6.30 -3.35 -1.10
C MET A 68 -5.58 -2.75 -2.31
N ILE A 69 -6.35 -2.25 -3.29
CA ILE A 69 -5.83 -1.48 -4.42
C ILE A 69 -6.49 -0.10 -4.43
N TRP A 70 -5.68 0.93 -4.26
CA TRP A 70 -6.09 2.34 -4.26
C TRP A 70 -5.88 2.95 -5.64
N CYS A 71 -6.88 3.70 -6.13
CA CYS A 71 -6.81 4.46 -7.36
C CYS A 71 -6.67 5.96 -7.04
N PRO A 72 -5.47 6.56 -7.17
CA PRO A 72 -5.25 7.96 -6.82
C PRO A 72 -6.15 8.94 -7.59
N THR A 73 -6.44 8.64 -8.86
CA THR A 73 -7.26 9.49 -9.73
C THR A 73 -8.75 9.47 -9.37
N ALA A 74 -9.27 8.34 -8.92
CA ALA A 74 -10.65 8.20 -8.45
C ALA A 74 -10.81 8.57 -6.98
N THR A 75 -9.70 8.64 -6.23
CA THR A 75 -9.69 8.80 -4.77
C THR A 75 -10.50 7.70 -4.06
N ASP A 76 -10.42 6.48 -4.60
CA ASP A 76 -11.20 5.34 -4.13
C ASP A 76 -10.45 4.01 -4.26
N TYR A 77 -10.92 2.98 -3.55
CA TYR A 77 -10.40 1.63 -3.67
C TYR A 77 -11.08 0.88 -4.82
N SER A 78 -10.31 0.44 -5.81
CA SER A 78 -10.82 -0.41 -6.89
C SER A 78 -10.93 -1.88 -6.49
N HIS A 79 -10.20 -2.29 -5.44
CA HIS A 79 -10.23 -3.65 -4.94
C HIS A 79 -10.01 -3.69 -3.42
N THR A 80 -10.76 -4.57 -2.77
CA THR A 80 -10.60 -4.93 -1.36
C THR A 80 -10.80 -6.43 -1.19
N SER A 81 -9.98 -7.03 -0.34
CA SER A 81 -10.12 -8.42 0.11
C SER A 81 -10.14 -8.40 1.64
N PHE A 82 -11.34 -8.55 2.19
CA PHE A 82 -11.56 -8.54 3.63
C PHE A 82 -11.79 -9.95 4.15
N LEU A 83 -11.35 -10.17 5.38
CA LEU A 83 -11.75 -11.33 6.15
C LEU A 83 -13.23 -11.24 6.48
N THR A 84 -13.93 -12.37 6.41
CA THR A 84 -15.28 -12.53 6.93
C THR A 84 -15.29 -12.46 8.45
N GLN A 85 -16.45 -12.18 9.06
CA GLN A 85 -16.55 -12.18 10.52
C GLN A 85 -16.15 -13.52 11.14
N HIS A 86 -16.46 -14.64 10.48
CA HIS A 86 -16.07 -15.96 10.94
C HIS A 86 -14.54 -16.15 10.95
N GLU A 87 -13.86 -15.73 9.89
CA GLU A 87 -12.38 -15.79 9.83
C GLU A 87 -11.75 -14.87 10.87
N ILE A 88 -12.29 -13.67 11.07
CA ILE A 88 -11.83 -12.74 12.11
C ILE A 88 -11.97 -13.38 13.49
N GLN A 89 -13.16 -13.93 13.81
CA GLN A 89 -13.40 -14.59 15.09
C GLN A 89 -12.43 -15.75 15.31
N HIS A 90 -12.25 -16.62 14.30
CA HIS A 90 -11.36 -17.76 14.39
C HIS A 90 -9.91 -17.36 14.67
N VAL A 91 -9.40 -16.34 13.98
CA VAL A 91 -8.04 -15.84 14.20
C VAL A 91 -7.91 -15.16 15.56
N LEU A 92 -8.90 -14.37 15.99
CA LEU A 92 -8.86 -13.69 17.29
C LEU A 92 -8.87 -14.67 18.46
N GLU A 93 -9.72 -15.70 18.42
CA GLU A 93 -9.74 -16.74 19.45
C GLU A 93 -8.39 -17.44 19.56
N ALA A 94 -7.76 -17.77 18.43
CA ALA A 94 -6.44 -18.40 18.40
C ALA A 94 -5.34 -17.47 18.95
N VAL A 95 -5.34 -16.19 18.56
CA VAL A 95 -4.35 -15.19 19.00
C VAL A 95 -4.48 -14.90 20.50
N MET A 96 -5.72 -14.75 20.99
CA MET A 96 -5.99 -14.53 22.42
C MET A 96 -5.62 -15.74 23.27
N ALA A 97 -5.83 -16.96 22.77
CA ALA A 97 -5.42 -18.18 23.47
C ALA A 97 -3.89 -18.33 23.60
N GLN A 98 -3.11 -17.54 22.86
CA GLN A 98 -1.65 -17.46 22.96
C GLN A 98 -1.17 -16.22 23.75
N ASP A 99 -2.07 -15.50 24.42
CA ASP A 99 -1.78 -14.25 25.14
C ASP A 99 -1.12 -13.17 24.26
N VAL A 100 -1.38 -13.19 22.95
CA VAL A 100 -0.91 -12.19 21.99
C VAL A 100 -2.00 -11.13 21.80
N THR A 101 -1.62 -9.84 21.84
CA THR A 101 -2.56 -8.75 21.52
C THR A 101 -2.57 -8.51 20.02
N PRO A 102 -3.71 -8.70 19.33
CA PRO A 102 -3.82 -8.42 17.90
C PRO A 102 -3.84 -6.91 17.64
N PHE A 103 -3.43 -6.50 16.44
CA PHE A 103 -3.57 -5.14 15.95
C PHE A 103 -4.39 -5.16 14.65
N ILE A 104 -5.60 -4.63 14.68
CA ILE A 104 -6.59 -4.87 13.63
C ILE A 104 -6.86 -3.58 12.86
N PHE A 105 -6.58 -3.59 11.56
CA PHE A 105 -6.97 -2.50 10.67
C PHE A 105 -8.28 -2.79 9.96
N THR A 106 -9.26 -1.91 10.09
CA THR A 106 -10.52 -2.00 9.34
C THR A 106 -10.65 -0.88 8.32
N LEU A 107 -11.54 -1.11 7.35
CA LEU A 107 -11.95 -0.13 6.35
C LEU A 107 -13.47 -0.19 6.26
N ALA A 108 -14.13 0.93 6.53
CA ALA A 108 -15.58 1.09 6.43
C ALA A 108 -15.94 1.96 5.20
N PRO A 109 -17.22 1.96 4.77
CA PRO A 109 -17.69 2.79 3.67
C PRO A 109 -17.28 4.26 3.83
N GLY A 110 -16.96 4.92 2.71
CA GLY A 110 -16.46 6.30 2.71
C GLY A 110 -14.96 6.42 3.04
N ASN A 111 -14.18 5.36 2.83
CA ASN A 111 -12.75 5.31 3.08
C ASN A 111 -12.37 5.62 4.53
N TYR A 112 -13.24 5.22 5.47
CA TYR A 112 -13.00 5.40 6.90
C TYR A 112 -12.12 4.26 7.42
N HIS A 113 -10.94 4.61 7.92
CA HIS A 113 -9.99 3.66 8.50
C HIS A 113 -10.06 3.71 10.03
N ALA A 114 -10.11 2.53 10.66
CA ALA A 114 -9.99 2.40 12.10
C ALA A 114 -8.96 1.33 12.47
N ILE A 115 -8.42 1.48 13.68
CA ILE A 115 -7.45 0.58 14.29
C ILE A 115 -8.01 0.16 15.63
N TYR A 116 -8.01 -1.14 15.90
CA TYR A 116 -8.43 -1.74 17.17
C TYR A 116 -7.29 -2.56 17.76
#